data_AF-A0A6G3PFI6-F1
#
_entry.id   AF-A0A6G3PFI6-F1
#
_cell.length_a   1.000
_cell.length_b   1.000
_cell.length_c   1.000
_cell.angle_alpha   90.00
_cell.angle_beta   90.00
_cell.angle_gamma   90.00
#
_symmetry.space_group_name_H-M   'P 1'
#
loop_
_entity.id
_entity.type
_entity.pdbx_description
1 polymer ?
#
loop_
_entity_poly.entity_id
_entity_poly.type
_entity_poly.pdbx_seq_one_letter_code
_entity_poly.pdbx_strand_id
1 'polypeptide(L)'
;DGLRCAGAALLADETGRSRTELARIAGHERLRKGLLLASPTLDGQLDAYREKASRPGARPDRKQRKIERSLLSYVYRTACKTSPFSTFTGVAPGVFGGSDGLRVHVGEEWRTQVRLNVVALGRLADAVLADPARRADLPLAPASGWGRDDDRVRYVRRWVTTGDEDAAVTFDAVKDRLFFLRRSGTLERLLGLFEERGAVRYGEVAAWLERDRGAAREECEQYLGALLDVGMVQVPCLRTEVHDTDPLSAFQAALRGLDRPWADRLADRLEEPAAHAARFADAPPDER
;
A
#
# COMPACT_ATOMS: atom_id res chain seq x y z
N ASP A 1 -30.07 -43.68 -26.37
CA ASP A 1 -29.51 -42.55 -27.15
C ASP A 1 -30.32 -41.25 -27.08
N GLY A 2 -31.67 -41.28 -27.15
CA GLY A 2 -32.50 -40.06 -27.06
C GLY A 2 -32.23 -39.15 -25.85
N LEU A 3 -32.11 -39.72 -24.64
CA LEU A 3 -31.80 -38.94 -23.42
C LEU A 3 -30.41 -38.29 -23.45
N ARG A 4 -29.42 -38.94 -24.07
CA ARG A 4 -28.06 -38.39 -24.20
C ARG A 4 -28.05 -37.21 -25.16
N CYS A 5 -28.73 -37.32 -26.30
CA CYS A 5 -28.86 -36.23 -27.27
C CYS A 5 -29.64 -35.05 -26.67
N ALA A 6 -30.74 -35.31 -25.96
CA ALA A 6 -31.50 -34.28 -25.26
C ALA A 6 -30.66 -33.57 -24.18
N GLY A 7 -29.90 -34.33 -23.38
CA GLY A 7 -29.00 -33.76 -22.37
C GLY A 7 -27.87 -32.92 -22.97
N ALA A 8 -27.27 -33.35 -24.09
CA ALA A 8 -26.23 -32.58 -24.77
C ALA A 8 -26.78 -31.25 -25.33
N ALA A 9 -27.98 -31.26 -25.89
CA ALA A 9 -28.65 -30.05 -26.37
C ALA A 9 -28.99 -29.08 -25.22
N LEU A 10 -29.51 -29.60 -24.10
CA LEU A 10 -29.82 -28.81 -22.90
C LEU A 10 -28.55 -28.15 -22.33
N LEU A 11 -27.48 -28.92 -22.15
CA LEU A 11 -26.21 -28.40 -21.64
C LEU A 11 -25.62 -27.32 -22.55
N ALA A 12 -25.72 -27.51 -23.87
CA ALA A 12 -25.24 -26.52 -24.85
C ALA A 12 -26.03 -25.21 -24.75
N ASP A 13 -27.35 -25.29 -24.60
CA ASP A 13 -28.23 -24.12 -24.40
C ASP A 13 -27.94 -23.39 -23.10
N GLU A 14 -27.91 -24.10 -21.97
CA GLU A 14 -27.59 -23.52 -20.65
C GLU A 14 -26.21 -22.87 -20.61
N THR A 15 -25.22 -23.50 -21.23
CA THR A 15 -23.87 -22.95 -21.36
C THR A 15 -23.88 -21.68 -22.20
N GLY A 16 -24.65 -21.65 -23.30
CA GLY A 16 -24.82 -20.47 -24.14
C GLY A 16 -25.39 -19.30 -23.34
N ARG A 17 -26.53 -19.52 -22.65
CA ARG A 17 -27.16 -18.52 -21.78
C ARG A 17 -26.22 -18.02 -20.69
N SER A 18 -25.49 -18.92 -20.03
CA SER A 18 -24.53 -18.56 -18.99
C SER A 18 -23.38 -17.69 -19.51
N ARG A 19 -22.91 -17.92 -20.74
CA ARG A 19 -21.88 -17.07 -21.37
C ARG A 19 -22.39 -15.69 -21.74
N THR A 20 -23.61 -15.61 -22.26
CA THR A 20 -24.25 -14.32 -22.52
C THR A 20 -24.38 -13.50 -21.24
N GLU A 21 -24.79 -14.14 -20.14
CA GLU A 21 -24.89 -13.48 -18.85
C GLU A 21 -23.51 -13.10 -18.29
N LEU A 22 -22.50 -13.96 -18.43
CA LEU A 22 -21.13 -13.63 -18.04
C LEU A 22 -20.57 -12.44 -18.82
N ALA A 23 -20.86 -12.33 -20.12
CA ALA A 23 -20.50 -11.18 -20.94
C ALA A 23 -21.26 -9.90 -20.52
N ARG A 24 -22.51 -10.02 -20.11
CA ARG A 24 -23.27 -8.90 -19.53
C ARG A 24 -22.63 -8.42 -18.23
N ILE A 25 -22.33 -9.35 -17.31
CA ILE A 25 -21.68 -9.07 -16.02
C ILE A 25 -20.28 -8.48 -16.21
N ALA A 26 -19.54 -8.91 -17.23
CA ALA A 26 -18.21 -8.36 -17.57
C ALA A 26 -18.24 -6.84 -17.84
N GLY A 27 -19.39 -6.30 -18.27
CA GLY A 27 -19.57 -4.87 -18.48
C GLY A 27 -19.99 -4.10 -17.22
N HIS A 28 -20.23 -4.77 -16.09
CA HIS A 28 -20.73 -4.12 -14.89
C HIS A 28 -19.64 -3.24 -14.26
N GLU A 29 -19.93 -1.94 -14.11
CA GLU A 29 -18.96 -0.92 -13.73
C GLU A 29 -18.22 -1.27 -12.42
N ARG A 30 -18.95 -1.65 -11.37
CA ARG A 30 -18.37 -2.04 -10.08
C ARG A 30 -17.38 -3.22 -10.18
N LEU A 31 -17.66 -4.19 -11.05
CA LEU A 31 -16.77 -5.33 -11.28
C LEU A 31 -15.51 -4.86 -12.02
N ARG A 32 -15.66 -4.04 -13.07
CA ARG A 32 -14.53 -3.48 -13.82
C ARG A 32 -13.62 -2.62 -12.96
N LYS A 33 -14.19 -1.72 -12.14
CA LYS A 33 -13.47 -0.92 -11.14
C LYS A 33 -12.59 -1.79 -10.23
N GLY A 34 -13.08 -2.97 -9.84
CA GLY A 34 -12.33 -3.89 -9.00
C GLY A 34 -11.24 -4.64 -9.75
N LEU A 35 -11.53 -5.02 -10.99
CA LEU A 35 -10.59 -5.70 -11.89
C LEU A 35 -9.43 -4.81 -12.32
N LEU A 36 -9.64 -3.49 -12.48
CA LEU A 36 -8.55 -2.55 -12.78
C LEU A 36 -7.45 -2.60 -11.71
N LEU A 37 -7.79 -2.82 -10.44
CA LEU A 37 -6.79 -2.99 -9.38
C LEU A 37 -6.32 -4.45 -9.24
N ALA A 38 -7.21 -5.42 -9.40
CA ALA A 38 -6.88 -6.84 -9.15
C ALA A 38 -6.13 -7.51 -10.30
N SER A 39 -6.47 -7.15 -11.53
CA SER A 39 -5.98 -7.76 -12.77
C SER A 39 -6.21 -6.81 -13.96
N PRO A 40 -5.38 -5.76 -14.12
CA PRO A 40 -5.50 -4.80 -15.22
C PRO A 40 -5.52 -5.48 -16.60
N THR A 41 -4.68 -6.51 -16.77
CA THR A 41 -4.61 -7.31 -18.00
C THR A 41 -5.92 -8.03 -18.33
N LEU A 42 -6.69 -8.46 -17.33
CA LEU A 42 -7.99 -9.08 -17.56
C LEU A 42 -9.03 -8.02 -17.95
N ASP A 43 -9.08 -6.89 -17.24
CA ASP A 43 -10.01 -5.79 -17.56
C ASP A 43 -9.83 -5.30 -19.01
N GLY A 44 -8.58 -5.06 -19.42
CA GLY A 44 -8.26 -4.62 -20.79
C GLY A 44 -8.63 -5.63 -21.89
N GLN A 45 -9.03 -6.85 -21.55
CA GLN A 45 -9.51 -7.87 -22.50
C GLN A 45 -11.03 -8.01 -22.51
N LEU A 46 -11.76 -7.39 -21.58
CA LEU A 46 -13.17 -7.62 -21.39
C LEU A 46 -14.02 -7.08 -22.53
N ASP A 47 -13.71 -5.90 -23.08
CA ASP A 47 -14.54 -5.33 -24.15
C ASP A 47 -14.48 -6.19 -25.42
N ALA A 48 -13.29 -6.64 -25.83
CA ALA A 48 -13.14 -7.59 -26.93
C ALA A 48 -13.77 -8.96 -26.64
N TYR A 49 -13.74 -9.42 -25.38
CA TYR A 49 -14.43 -10.63 -24.97
C TYR A 49 -15.95 -10.49 -25.10
N ARG A 50 -16.52 -9.38 -24.60
CA ARG A 50 -17.95 -9.06 -24.64
C ARG A 50 -18.48 -8.97 -26.06
N GLU A 51 -17.76 -8.27 -26.93
CA GLU A 51 -18.13 -8.14 -28.33
C GLU A 51 -18.21 -9.52 -29.01
N LYS A 52 -17.20 -10.38 -28.79
CA LYS A 52 -17.19 -11.73 -29.38
C LYS A 52 -18.23 -12.66 -28.77
N ALA A 53 -18.44 -12.60 -27.45
CA ALA A 53 -19.39 -13.44 -26.73
C ALA A 53 -20.85 -13.11 -27.05
N SER A 54 -21.12 -11.88 -27.49
CA SER A 54 -22.46 -11.42 -27.88
C SER A 54 -22.86 -11.87 -29.29
N ARG A 55 -21.95 -12.47 -30.07
CA ARG A 55 -22.26 -12.92 -31.44
C ARG A 55 -23.08 -14.22 -31.42
N PRO A 56 -24.16 -14.34 -32.21
CA PRO A 56 -24.95 -15.56 -32.30
C PRO A 56 -24.08 -16.77 -32.69
N GLY A 57 -24.22 -17.88 -31.95
CA GLY A 57 -23.47 -19.11 -32.21
C GLY A 57 -21.96 -19.04 -31.91
N ALA A 58 -21.49 -17.97 -31.26
CA ALA A 58 -20.09 -17.83 -30.89
C ALA A 58 -19.62 -19.00 -30.01
N ARG A 59 -18.51 -19.63 -30.42
CA ARG A 59 -17.83 -20.65 -29.61
C ARG A 59 -16.53 -20.06 -29.10
N PRO A 60 -16.25 -20.13 -27.78
CA PRO A 60 -15.04 -19.53 -27.24
C PRO A 60 -13.82 -20.31 -27.70
N ASP A 61 -12.83 -19.59 -28.22
CA ASP A 61 -11.49 -20.11 -28.45
C ASP A 61 -10.74 -20.37 -27.13
N ARG A 62 -9.48 -20.85 -27.22
CA ARG A 62 -8.66 -21.13 -26.03
C ARG A 62 -8.43 -19.90 -25.15
N LYS A 63 -8.27 -18.72 -25.75
CA LYS A 63 -8.03 -17.45 -25.04
C LYS A 63 -9.31 -17.02 -24.32
N GLN A 64 -10.45 -17.07 -25.00
CA GLN A 64 -11.77 -16.75 -24.42
C GLN A 64 -12.10 -17.66 -23.25
N ARG A 65 -11.83 -18.97 -23.35
CA ARG A 65 -12.01 -19.89 -22.19
C ARG A 65 -11.12 -19.54 -21.00
N LYS A 66 -9.92 -18.98 -21.23
CA LYS A 66 -9.05 -18.50 -20.14
C LYS A 66 -9.67 -17.25 -19.49
N ILE A 67 -10.14 -16.29 -20.30
CA ILE A 67 -10.85 -15.10 -19.83
C ILE A 67 -12.09 -15.48 -19.03
N GLU A 68 -12.96 -16.36 -19.57
CA GLU A 68 -14.18 -16.85 -18.90
C GLU A 68 -13.88 -17.41 -17.52
N ARG A 69 -12.87 -18.29 -17.42
CA ARG A 69 -12.46 -18.89 -16.14
C ARG A 69 -11.92 -17.87 -15.14
N SER A 70 -11.08 -16.95 -15.58
CA SER A 70 -10.56 -15.88 -14.72
C SER A 70 -11.67 -14.94 -14.26
N LEU A 71 -12.57 -14.53 -15.17
CA LEU A 71 -13.72 -13.69 -14.86
C LEU A 71 -14.68 -14.38 -13.88
N LEU A 72 -15.01 -15.66 -14.09
CA LEU A 72 -15.84 -16.45 -13.16
C LEU A 72 -15.24 -16.48 -11.75
N SER A 73 -13.91 -16.54 -11.62
CA SER A 73 -13.24 -16.50 -10.32
C SER A 73 -13.48 -15.17 -9.59
N TYR A 74 -13.46 -14.05 -10.33
CA TYR A 74 -13.74 -12.73 -9.77
C TYR A 74 -15.23 -12.47 -9.51
N VAL A 75 -16.11 -12.99 -10.37
CA VAL A 75 -17.56 -12.96 -10.14
C VAL A 75 -17.91 -13.76 -8.88
N TYR A 76 -17.38 -14.97 -8.76
CA TYR A 76 -17.54 -15.81 -7.57
C TYR A 76 -16.99 -15.11 -6.32
N ARG A 77 -15.81 -14.49 -6.39
CA ARG A 77 -15.26 -13.69 -5.29
C ARG A 77 -16.22 -12.56 -4.89
N THR A 78 -16.71 -11.81 -5.86
CA THR A 78 -17.60 -10.65 -5.63
C THR A 78 -18.93 -11.07 -5.01
N ALA A 79 -19.46 -12.23 -5.41
CA ALA A 79 -20.75 -12.71 -4.92
C ALA A 79 -20.65 -13.47 -3.58
N CYS A 80 -19.56 -14.22 -3.36
CA CYS A 80 -19.50 -15.21 -2.28
C CYS A 80 -18.43 -14.92 -1.20
N LYS A 81 -17.47 -14.02 -1.44
CA LYS A 81 -16.44 -13.69 -0.45
C LYS A 81 -16.73 -12.34 0.19
N THR A 82 -16.79 -12.32 1.51
CA THR A 82 -17.02 -11.10 2.31
C THR A 82 -15.73 -10.39 2.74
N SER A 83 -14.56 -10.90 2.33
CA SER A 83 -13.28 -10.25 2.62
C SER A 83 -13.19 -8.90 1.88
N PRO A 84 -12.90 -7.78 2.59
CA PRO A 84 -12.72 -6.47 1.98
C PRO A 84 -11.62 -6.49 0.91
N PHE A 85 -11.96 -6.12 -0.33
CA PHE A 85 -10.99 -6.01 -1.41
C PHE A 85 -11.54 -5.19 -2.57
N SER A 86 -10.97 -4.00 -2.77
CA SER A 86 -11.37 -3.06 -3.83
C SER A 86 -12.90 -2.86 -3.85
N THR A 87 -13.48 -2.58 -5.02
CA THR A 87 -14.92 -2.42 -5.21
C THR A 87 -15.69 -3.75 -5.30
N PHE A 88 -15.03 -4.91 -5.12
CA PHE A 88 -15.74 -6.19 -5.07
C PHE A 88 -16.60 -6.32 -3.81
N THR A 89 -16.17 -5.73 -2.70
CA THR A 89 -16.85 -5.83 -1.41
C THR A 89 -16.88 -4.48 -0.72
N GLY A 90 -18.02 -4.18 -0.10
CA GLY A 90 -18.23 -2.93 0.64
C GLY A 90 -18.01 -3.16 2.13
N VAL A 91 -17.65 -2.10 2.84
CA VAL A 91 -17.60 -2.09 4.30
C VAL A 91 -18.58 -1.04 4.80
N ALA A 92 -19.34 -1.38 5.85
CA ALA A 92 -20.29 -0.49 6.47
C ALA A 92 -20.27 -0.70 7.99
N PRO A 93 -20.42 0.37 8.79
CA PRO A 93 -20.61 0.22 10.24
C PRO A 93 -21.94 -0.47 10.53
N GLY A 94 -21.96 -1.32 11.55
CA GLY A 94 -23.16 -1.90 12.13
C GLY A 94 -23.44 -1.31 13.50
N VAL A 95 -24.71 -1.32 13.92
CA VAL A 95 -25.13 -0.95 15.28
C VAL A 95 -25.83 -2.12 15.94
N PHE A 96 -25.60 -2.31 17.23
CA PHE A 96 -26.34 -3.27 18.02
C PHE A 96 -27.60 -2.60 18.59
N GLY A 97 -28.77 -3.21 18.37
CA GLY A 97 -30.03 -2.72 18.91
C GLY A 97 -31.24 -3.53 18.43
N GLY A 98 -32.32 -3.51 19.23
CA GLY A 98 -33.58 -4.21 18.92
C GLY A 98 -33.55 -5.73 19.16
N SER A 99 -34.73 -6.36 19.10
CA SER A 99 -34.93 -7.81 19.23
C SER A 99 -35.13 -8.53 17.88
N ASP A 100 -35.13 -7.79 16.77
CA ASP A 100 -35.70 -8.26 15.50
C ASP A 100 -34.69 -8.95 14.57
N GLY A 101 -33.56 -9.43 15.12
CA GLY A 101 -32.50 -10.12 14.37
C GLY A 101 -31.66 -9.21 13.45
N LEU A 102 -30.83 -9.83 12.61
CA LEU A 102 -29.93 -9.12 11.69
C LEU A 102 -30.72 -8.48 10.54
N ARG A 103 -30.64 -7.16 10.43
CA ARG A 103 -31.14 -6.42 9.26
C ARG A 103 -29.95 -5.84 8.50
N VAL A 104 -29.91 -6.11 7.20
CA VAL A 104 -28.89 -5.58 6.30
C VAL A 104 -29.57 -4.66 5.30
N HIS A 105 -29.11 -3.41 5.24
CA HIS A 105 -29.48 -2.48 4.19
C HIS A 105 -28.22 -2.17 3.38
N VAL A 106 -28.29 -2.39 2.08
CA VAL A 106 -27.21 -2.05 1.14
C VAL A 106 -27.72 -0.91 0.29
N GLY A 107 -27.08 0.25 0.40
CA GLY A 107 -27.36 1.38 -0.48
C GLY A 107 -26.97 1.06 -1.92
N GLU A 108 -27.66 1.67 -2.87
CA GLU A 108 -27.34 1.56 -4.30
C GLU A 108 -26.03 2.29 -4.63
N GLU A 109 -25.78 3.42 -3.97
CA GLU A 109 -24.57 4.22 -4.13
C GLU A 109 -23.48 3.81 -3.14
N TRP A 110 -22.29 3.56 -3.68
CA TRP A 110 -21.11 3.18 -2.89
C TRP A 110 -20.08 4.29 -2.99
N ARG A 111 -19.57 4.72 -1.83
CA ARG A 111 -18.44 5.66 -1.78
C ARG A 111 -17.13 4.88 -1.89
N THR A 112 -16.29 5.30 -2.83
CA THR A 112 -14.93 4.75 -2.97
C THR A 112 -13.96 5.68 -2.24
N GLN A 113 -13.04 5.12 -1.47
CA GLN A 113 -11.87 5.85 -0.99
C GLN A 113 -10.62 5.25 -1.59
N VAL A 114 -9.76 6.11 -2.13
CA VAL A 114 -8.53 5.74 -2.84
C VAL A 114 -7.36 6.31 -2.06
N ARG A 115 -6.28 5.54 -1.99
CA ARG A 115 -5.00 5.97 -1.41
C ARG A 115 -3.89 5.55 -2.34
N LEU A 116 -2.84 6.37 -2.41
CA LEU A 116 -1.60 5.95 -3.04
C LEU A 116 -1.03 4.75 -2.28
N ASN A 117 -0.41 3.82 -3.00
CA ASN A 117 0.31 2.72 -2.37
C ASN A 117 1.42 3.29 -1.47
N VAL A 118 1.36 2.99 -0.17
CA VAL A 118 2.32 3.47 0.83
C VAL A 118 3.76 3.04 0.54
N VAL A 119 3.96 1.96 -0.21
CA VAL A 119 5.30 1.54 -0.67
C VAL A 119 5.95 2.61 -1.54
N ALA A 120 5.16 3.34 -2.35
CA ALA A 120 5.69 4.44 -3.16
C ALA A 120 6.25 5.57 -2.28
N LEU A 121 5.60 5.87 -1.15
CA LEU A 121 6.09 6.86 -0.18
C LEU A 121 7.39 6.38 0.48
N GLY A 122 7.47 5.10 0.84
CA GLY A 122 8.70 4.48 1.36
C GLY A 122 9.88 4.63 0.40
N ARG A 123 9.68 4.36 -0.89
CA ARG A 123 10.71 4.52 -1.92
C ARG A 123 11.17 5.98 -2.08
N LEU A 124 10.26 6.95 -1.92
CA LEU A 124 10.63 8.37 -1.91
C LEU A 124 11.46 8.73 -0.68
N ALA A 125 11.07 8.22 0.50
CA ALA A 125 11.84 8.41 1.73
C ALA A 125 13.26 7.82 1.60
N ASP A 126 13.38 6.62 1.04
CA ASP A 126 14.67 5.95 0.79
C ASP A 126 15.55 6.78 -0.17
N ALA A 127 14.96 7.32 -1.24
CA ALA A 127 15.68 8.17 -2.19
C ALA A 127 16.17 9.49 -1.55
N VAL A 128 15.38 10.07 -0.64
CA VAL A 128 15.77 11.26 0.13
C VAL A 128 16.90 10.93 1.11
N LEU A 129 16.81 9.78 1.80
CA LEU A 129 17.84 9.29 2.72
C LEU A 129 19.16 8.95 2.02
N ALA A 130 19.11 8.49 0.77
CA ALA A 130 20.30 8.14 0.01
C ALA A 130 21.13 9.35 -0.46
N ASP A 131 20.52 10.54 -0.57
CA ASP A 131 21.22 11.78 -0.93
C ASP A 131 21.86 12.43 0.33
N PRO A 132 23.20 12.54 0.42
CA PRO A 132 23.86 13.09 1.60
C PRO A 132 23.43 14.52 1.96
N ALA A 133 23.18 15.37 0.95
CA ALA A 133 22.81 16.76 1.16
C ALA A 133 21.38 16.87 1.72
N ARG A 134 20.44 16.06 1.23
CA ARG A 134 19.07 16.01 1.76
C ARG A 134 19.02 15.31 3.11
N ARG A 135 19.74 14.19 3.25
CA ARG A 135 19.85 13.43 4.50
C ARG A 135 20.33 14.32 5.65
N ALA A 136 21.29 15.21 5.41
CA ALA A 136 21.82 16.12 6.42
C ALA A 136 20.75 17.01 7.09
N ASP A 137 19.65 17.30 6.38
CA ASP A 137 18.55 18.13 6.87
C ASP A 137 17.51 17.37 7.70
N LEU A 138 17.54 16.03 7.68
CA LEU A 138 16.49 15.21 8.26
C LEU A 138 16.62 15.13 9.79
N PRO A 139 15.52 15.34 10.54
CA PRO A 139 15.51 15.17 11.98
C PRO A 139 15.68 13.69 12.34
N LEU A 140 16.65 13.43 13.20
CA LEU A 140 16.89 12.12 13.79
C LEU A 140 16.24 12.02 15.17
N ALA A 141 15.69 10.84 15.45
CA ALA A 141 15.20 10.47 16.77
C ALA A 141 15.57 9.02 17.09
N PRO A 142 15.72 8.65 18.37
CA PRO A 142 15.91 7.26 18.75
C PRO A 142 14.64 6.42 18.50
N ALA A 143 14.82 5.12 18.33
CA ALA A 143 13.72 4.17 18.14
C ALA A 143 12.69 4.22 19.27
N SER A 144 11.39 4.25 18.97
CA SER A 144 10.33 4.22 19.97
C SER A 144 10.42 3.01 20.90
N GLY A 145 10.11 3.20 22.19
CA GLY A 145 10.11 2.11 23.17
C GLY A 145 11.51 1.67 23.61
N TRP A 146 12.54 2.47 23.33
CA TRP A 146 13.85 2.25 23.92
C TRP A 146 13.81 2.53 25.43
N GLY A 147 14.44 1.65 26.22
CA GLY A 147 14.46 1.74 27.67
C GLY A 147 15.88 1.61 28.23
N ARG A 148 16.08 2.15 29.44
CA ARG A 148 17.34 2.00 30.19
C ARG A 148 17.35 0.63 30.86
N ASP A 149 18.18 -0.27 30.34
CA ASP A 149 18.70 -1.40 31.10
C ASP A 149 20.22 -1.22 31.22
N ASP A 150 20.80 -1.59 32.37
CA ASP A 150 22.09 -1.03 32.84
C ASP A 150 23.18 -0.95 31.75
N ASP A 151 23.36 -2.03 30.96
CA ASP A 151 24.37 -2.11 29.89
C ASP A 151 23.80 -2.25 28.46
N ARG A 152 22.47 -2.22 28.29
CA ARG A 152 21.83 -2.56 27.00
C ARG A 152 20.69 -1.64 26.62
N VAL A 153 20.69 -1.19 25.37
CA VAL A 153 19.54 -0.55 24.75
C VAL A 153 18.66 -1.63 24.13
N ARG A 154 17.45 -1.82 24.68
CA ARG A 154 16.40 -2.64 24.06
C ARG A 154 15.56 -1.75 23.16
N TYR A 155 15.28 -2.17 21.93
CA TYR A 155 14.30 -1.51 21.07
C TYR A 155 13.63 -2.51 20.12
N VAL A 156 12.46 -2.14 19.61
CA VAL A 156 11.72 -2.94 18.63
C VAL A 156 12.11 -2.49 17.24
N ARG A 157 12.62 -3.43 16.43
CA ARG A 157 12.90 -3.21 15.01
C ARG A 157 11.77 -3.80 14.19
N ARG A 158 11.21 -2.99 13.30
CA ARG A 158 10.24 -3.39 12.28
C ARG A 158 10.97 -3.75 10.99
N TRP A 159 10.87 -5.01 10.56
CA TRP A 159 11.30 -5.45 9.23
C TRP A 159 10.10 -5.42 8.30
N VAL A 160 10.25 -4.78 7.15
CA VAL A 160 9.27 -4.82 6.06
C VAL A 160 9.92 -5.57 4.91
N THR A 161 9.39 -6.74 4.57
CA THR A 161 9.78 -7.43 3.33
C THR A 161 8.80 -6.99 2.26
N THR A 162 9.28 -6.16 1.33
CA THR A 162 8.51 -5.68 0.18
C THR A 162 8.05 -6.85 -0.66
N GLY A 163 6.76 -6.90 -0.99
CA GLY A 163 6.24 -7.91 -1.91
C GLY A 163 6.72 -7.70 -3.35
N ASP A 164 6.54 -8.72 -4.19
CA ASP A 164 6.96 -8.78 -5.60
C ASP A 164 6.48 -7.59 -6.48
N GLU A 165 7.41 -6.78 -6.98
CA GLU A 165 7.12 -5.54 -7.74
C GLU A 165 6.26 -5.77 -9.00
N ASP A 166 6.25 -7.00 -9.55
CA ASP A 166 5.48 -7.35 -10.75
C ASP A 166 4.02 -7.79 -10.45
N ALA A 167 3.65 -7.91 -9.17
CA ALA A 167 2.30 -8.32 -8.78
C ALA A 167 1.36 -7.11 -8.58
N ALA A 168 0.18 -7.17 -9.20
CA ALA A 168 -0.85 -6.13 -9.10
C ALA A 168 -1.31 -5.83 -7.65
N VAL A 169 -1.13 -6.79 -6.74
CA VAL A 169 -1.35 -6.62 -5.30
C VAL A 169 -0.24 -7.35 -4.54
N THR A 170 0.63 -6.58 -3.90
CA THR A 170 1.63 -7.06 -2.97
C THR A 170 1.24 -6.74 -1.54
N PHE A 171 1.46 -7.71 -0.65
CA PHE A 171 1.38 -7.48 0.78
C PHE A 171 2.78 -7.52 1.33
N ASP A 172 3.20 -6.43 1.96
CA ASP A 172 4.47 -6.42 2.67
C ASP A 172 4.35 -7.27 3.94
N ALA A 173 5.33 -8.14 4.14
CA ALA A 173 5.41 -8.90 5.38
C ALA A 173 6.12 -8.05 6.44
N VAL A 174 5.39 -7.68 7.50
CA VAL A 174 5.94 -6.95 8.64
C VAL A 174 6.32 -7.92 9.75
N LYS A 175 7.56 -7.85 10.25
CA LYS A 175 8.01 -8.59 11.43
C LYS A 175 8.67 -7.65 12.44
N ASP A 176 8.13 -7.63 13.65
CA ASP A 176 8.74 -6.92 14.77
C ASP A 176 9.63 -7.87 15.59
N ARG A 177 10.86 -7.44 15.89
CA ARG A 177 11.78 -8.18 16.76
C ARG A 177 12.45 -7.25 17.75
N LEU A 178 12.68 -7.76 18.96
CA LEU A 178 13.50 -7.08 19.96
C LEU A 178 14.98 -7.18 19.60
N PHE A 179 15.66 -6.05 19.59
CA PHE A 179 17.10 -5.94 19.40
C PHE A 179 17.76 -5.36 20.65
N PHE A 180 19.03 -5.73 20.82
CA PHE A 180 19.87 -5.32 21.94
C PHE A 180 21.16 -4.72 21.39
N LEU A 181 21.47 -3.49 21.76
CA LEU A 181 22.78 -2.89 21.53
C LEU A 181 23.46 -2.64 22.87
N ARG A 182 24.78 -2.83 22.93
CA ARG A 182 25.54 -2.45 24.12
C ARG A 182 25.51 -0.94 24.26
N ARG A 183 25.06 -0.46 25.42
CA ARG A 183 25.08 0.96 25.76
C ARG A 183 26.49 1.30 26.24
N SER A 184 27.35 1.78 25.35
CA SER A 184 28.70 2.19 25.73
C SER A 184 29.23 3.29 24.84
N GLY A 185 29.95 4.25 25.43
CA GLY A 185 30.74 5.24 24.71
C GLY A 185 29.90 6.21 23.87
N THR A 186 29.84 5.99 22.55
CA THR A 186 29.12 6.85 21.57
C THR A 186 27.64 6.81 21.70
N LEU A 187 27.09 5.60 21.78
CA LEU A 187 25.66 5.44 21.74
C LEU A 187 25.01 6.09 22.96
N GLU A 188 25.62 5.97 24.14
CA GLU A 188 25.11 6.58 25.36
C GLU A 188 25.10 8.11 25.30
N ARG A 189 26.20 8.74 24.87
CA ARG A 189 26.26 10.20 24.74
C ARG A 189 25.30 10.73 23.66
N LEU A 190 25.16 9.99 22.56
CA LEU A 190 24.20 10.33 21.50
C LEU A 190 22.76 10.25 22.01
N LEU A 191 22.42 9.25 22.82
CA LEU A 191 21.09 9.15 23.42
C LEU A 191 20.82 10.28 24.42
N GLY A 192 21.83 10.68 25.21
CA GLY A 192 21.74 11.87 26.07
C GLY A 192 21.46 13.15 25.26
N LEU A 193 22.11 13.32 24.10
CA LEU A 193 21.83 14.45 23.21
C LEU A 193 20.36 14.49 22.76
N PHE A 194 19.80 13.34 22.38
CA PHE A 194 18.38 13.25 21.98
C PHE A 194 17.42 13.46 23.17
N GLU A 195 17.78 13.02 24.38
CA GLU A 195 16.99 13.30 25.58
C GLU A 195 16.95 14.80 25.91
N GLU A 196 18.08 15.50 25.76
CA GLU A 196 18.19 16.93 26.06
C GLU A 196 17.50 17.81 25.00
N ARG A 197 17.65 17.47 23.72
CA ARG A 197 17.24 18.34 22.60
C ARG A 197 16.02 17.84 21.83
N GLY A 198 15.56 16.62 22.10
CA GLY A 198 14.56 15.96 21.27
C GLY A 198 15.13 15.57 19.91
N ALA A 199 14.43 15.92 18.83
CA ALA A 199 14.86 15.62 17.47
C ALA A 199 15.98 16.57 17.01
N VAL A 200 17.07 16.01 16.49
CA VAL A 200 18.26 16.77 16.04
C VAL A 200 18.58 16.41 14.60
N ARG A 201 18.93 17.38 13.74
CA ARG A 201 19.18 17.09 12.32
C ARG A 201 20.41 16.21 12.13
N TYR A 202 20.39 15.32 11.13
CA TYR A 202 21.48 14.39 10.82
C TYR A 202 22.83 15.11 10.71
N GLY A 203 22.88 16.23 9.99
CA GLY A 203 24.11 17.00 9.80
C GLY A 203 24.68 17.57 11.10
N GLU A 204 23.81 17.97 12.02
CA GLU A 204 24.16 18.48 13.35
C GLU A 204 24.67 17.37 14.26
N VAL A 205 24.04 16.19 14.21
CA VAL A 205 24.49 15.01 14.95
C VAL A 205 25.87 14.56 14.45
N ALA A 206 26.09 14.53 13.14
CA ALA A 206 27.38 14.19 12.57
C ALA A 206 28.47 15.20 12.99
N ALA A 207 28.16 16.51 12.95
CA ALA A 207 29.10 17.54 13.40
C ALA A 207 29.34 17.52 14.92
N TRP A 208 28.37 17.04 15.70
CA TRP A 208 28.53 16.79 17.13
C TRP A 208 29.45 15.58 17.38
N LEU A 209 29.27 14.48 16.62
CA LEU A 209 30.14 13.29 16.71
C LEU A 209 31.60 13.61 16.36
N GLU A 210 31.83 14.41 15.32
CA GLU A 210 33.19 14.87 14.95
C GLU A 210 33.87 15.56 16.14
N ARG A 211 33.15 16.46 16.83
CA ARG A 211 33.67 17.18 18.00
C ARG A 211 33.83 16.30 19.23
N ASP A 212 32.89 15.39 19.50
CA ASP A 212 32.92 14.48 20.65
C ASP A 212 34.00 13.39 20.51
N ARG A 213 34.41 13.06 19.28
CA ARG A 213 35.35 11.96 19.00
C ARG A 213 36.69 12.37 18.43
N GLY A 214 36.79 13.55 17.84
CA GLY A 214 37.94 13.90 17.00
C GLY A 214 38.08 12.95 15.80
N ALA A 215 36.98 12.40 15.31
CA ALA A 215 36.93 11.46 14.18
C ALA A 215 36.61 12.19 12.87
N ALA A 216 36.95 11.58 11.73
CA ALA A 216 36.64 12.16 10.42
C ALA A 216 35.12 12.20 10.16
N ARG A 217 34.69 13.12 9.30
CA ARG A 217 33.27 13.27 8.91
C ARG A 217 32.70 11.96 8.40
N GLU A 218 33.44 11.29 7.52
CA GLU A 218 33.04 10.06 6.86
C GLU A 218 32.80 8.92 7.85
N GLU A 219 33.66 8.78 8.86
CA GLU A 219 33.51 7.79 9.93
C GLU A 219 32.27 8.08 10.79
N CYS A 220 32.04 9.35 11.11
CA CYS A 220 30.85 9.77 11.87
C CYS A 220 29.56 9.47 11.08
N GLU A 221 29.56 9.74 9.78
CA GLU A 221 28.42 9.45 8.91
C GLU A 221 28.22 7.94 8.71
N GLN A 222 29.29 7.15 8.61
CA GLN A 222 29.20 5.70 8.52
C GLN A 222 28.59 5.11 9.79
N TYR A 223 28.98 5.63 10.96
CA TYR A 223 28.39 5.22 12.24
C TYR A 223 26.89 5.56 12.33
N LEU A 224 26.49 6.78 11.94
CA LEU A 224 25.08 7.17 11.92
C LEU A 224 24.26 6.36 10.90
N GLY A 225 24.83 6.08 9.72
CA GLY A 225 24.25 5.18 8.73
C GLY A 225 23.97 3.80 9.32
N ALA A 226 24.95 3.20 10.02
CA ALA A 226 24.77 1.92 10.67
C ALA A 226 23.67 1.95 11.76
N LEU A 227 23.53 3.06 12.49
CA LEU A 227 22.45 3.24 13.46
C LEU A 227 21.06 3.39 12.81
N LEU A 228 20.98 3.99 11.63
CA LEU A 228 19.77 4.03 10.81
C LEU A 228 19.41 2.64 10.28
N ASP A 229 20.39 1.92 9.72
CA ASP A 229 20.18 0.59 9.12
C ASP A 229 19.70 -0.44 10.14
N VAL A 230 20.25 -0.38 11.36
CA VAL A 230 19.82 -1.24 12.47
C VAL A 230 18.50 -0.75 13.09
N GLY A 231 18.08 0.48 12.79
CA GLY A 231 16.82 1.08 13.24
C GLY A 231 16.86 1.65 14.66
N MET A 232 18.05 1.82 15.23
CA MET A 232 18.27 2.43 16.56
C MET A 232 18.03 3.94 16.52
N VAL A 233 18.43 4.56 15.42
CA VAL A 233 18.11 5.94 15.08
C VAL A 233 17.20 5.90 13.85
N GLN A 234 16.26 6.82 13.77
CA GLN A 234 15.22 6.83 12.74
C GLN A 234 14.98 8.27 12.27
N VAL A 235 14.34 8.42 11.12
CA VAL A 235 13.78 9.69 10.62
C VAL A 235 12.25 9.58 10.71
N PRO A 236 11.63 9.92 11.86
CA PRO A 236 10.20 9.67 12.07
C PRO A 236 9.32 10.41 11.06
N CYS A 237 9.71 11.62 10.65
CA CYS A 237 8.90 12.46 9.77
C CYS A 237 8.73 11.88 8.36
N LEU A 238 9.56 10.93 7.92
CA LEU A 238 9.43 10.29 6.60
C LEU A 238 8.78 8.91 6.68
N ARG A 239 8.33 8.45 7.86
CA ARG A 239 7.64 7.18 8.02
C ARG A 239 6.14 7.37 7.85
N THR A 240 5.52 6.44 7.14
CA THR A 240 4.06 6.30 7.15
C THR A 240 3.63 5.50 8.37
N GLU A 241 2.78 6.09 9.22
CA GLU A 241 2.27 5.45 10.41
C GLU A 241 1.02 4.62 10.10
N VAL A 242 0.81 3.54 10.87
CA VAL A 242 -0.30 2.60 10.66
C VAL A 242 -1.67 3.27 10.87
N HIS A 243 -1.69 4.36 11.63
CA HIS A 243 -2.90 5.10 11.96
C HIS A 243 -3.13 6.32 11.05
N ASP A 244 -2.26 6.55 10.07
CA ASP A 244 -2.45 7.64 9.12
C ASP A 244 -3.68 7.36 8.25
N THR A 245 -4.68 8.22 8.40
CA THR A 245 -5.91 8.17 7.60
C THR A 245 -5.68 8.65 6.17
N ASP A 246 -4.71 9.54 5.97
CA ASP A 246 -4.19 9.97 4.68
C ASP A 246 -2.65 10.03 4.71
N PRO A 247 -1.97 8.90 4.39
CA PRO A 247 -0.52 8.81 4.35
C PRO A 247 0.18 9.83 3.45
N LEU A 248 -0.43 10.18 2.30
CA LEU A 248 0.19 11.07 1.33
C LEU A 248 0.21 12.50 1.86
N SER A 249 -0.94 12.96 2.38
CA SER A 249 -1.05 14.28 2.99
C SER A 249 -0.16 14.40 4.25
N ALA A 250 -0.09 13.35 5.07
CA ALA A 250 0.80 13.31 6.22
C ALA A 250 2.28 13.43 5.81
N PHE A 251 2.69 12.72 4.76
CA PHE A 251 4.04 12.78 4.21
C PHE A 251 4.37 14.18 3.63
N GLN A 252 3.44 14.80 2.89
CA GLN A 252 3.62 16.18 2.39
C GLN A 252 3.74 17.20 3.52
N ALA A 253 2.91 17.09 4.56
CA ALA A 253 2.99 17.96 5.73
C ALA A 253 4.33 17.80 6.46
N ALA A 254 4.82 16.57 6.60
CA ALA A 254 6.10 16.29 7.22
C ALA A 254 7.29 16.83 6.42
N LEU A 255 7.24 16.74 5.08
CA LEU A 255 8.24 17.38 4.20
C LEU A 255 8.25 18.89 4.37
N ARG A 256 7.07 19.54 4.35
CA ARG A 256 6.96 21.00 4.53
C ARG A 256 7.46 21.43 5.91
N GLY A 257 7.24 20.62 6.94
CA GLY A 257 7.76 20.86 8.29
C GLY A 257 9.29 20.76 8.43
N LEU A 258 10.03 20.37 7.38
CA LEU A 258 11.49 20.41 7.40
C LEU A 258 12.05 21.84 7.23
N ASP A 259 11.23 22.77 6.74
CA ASP A 259 11.59 24.15 6.41
C ASP A 259 12.79 24.21 5.44
N ARG A 260 12.78 23.35 4.41
CA ARG A 260 13.84 23.26 3.40
C ARG A 260 13.29 23.41 1.99
N PRO A 261 13.93 24.23 1.12
CA PRO A 261 13.43 24.45 -0.25
C PRO A 261 13.31 23.17 -1.10
N TRP A 262 14.15 22.16 -0.86
CA TRP A 262 14.05 20.90 -1.59
C TRP A 262 12.86 20.07 -1.13
N ALA A 263 12.49 20.16 0.15
CA ALA A 263 11.39 19.41 0.74
C ALA A 263 10.04 20.01 0.31
N ASP A 264 9.93 21.34 0.28
CA ASP A 264 8.76 22.04 -0.26
C ASP A 264 8.52 21.64 -1.73
N ARG A 265 9.57 21.70 -2.56
CA ARG A 265 9.46 21.28 -3.96
C ARG A 265 9.06 19.81 -4.12
N LEU A 266 9.51 18.92 -3.22
CA LEU A 266 9.10 17.52 -3.26
C LEU A 266 7.62 17.37 -2.86
N ALA A 267 7.18 18.08 -1.81
CA ALA A 267 5.79 18.09 -1.39
C ALA A 267 4.86 18.61 -2.50
N ASP A 268 5.25 19.68 -3.19
CA ASP A 268 4.48 20.28 -4.28
C ASP A 268 4.38 19.32 -5.49
N ARG A 269 5.46 18.60 -5.81
CA ARG A 269 5.44 17.57 -6.86
C ARG A 269 4.52 16.39 -6.57
N LEU A 270 4.12 16.21 -5.30
CA LEU A 270 3.18 15.17 -4.89
C LEU A 270 1.70 15.61 -5.01
N GLU A 271 1.44 16.90 -5.27
CA GLU A 271 0.08 17.41 -5.44
C GLU A 271 -0.60 16.85 -6.69
N GLU A 272 0.14 16.69 -7.79
CA GLU A 272 -0.41 16.08 -9.00
C GLU A 272 -0.82 14.61 -8.77
N PRO A 273 0.05 13.72 -8.24
CA PRO A 273 -0.36 12.38 -7.81
C PRO A 273 -1.55 12.37 -6.85
N ALA A 274 -1.62 13.31 -5.90
CA ALA A 274 -2.76 13.44 -4.98
C ALA A 274 -4.06 13.77 -5.74
N ALA A 275 -4.00 14.71 -6.68
CA ALA A 275 -5.14 15.08 -7.53
C ALA A 275 -5.56 13.94 -8.46
N HIS A 276 -4.63 13.12 -8.94
CA HIS A 276 -4.96 11.89 -9.67
C HIS A 276 -5.68 10.87 -8.78
N ALA A 277 -5.19 10.62 -7.56
CA ALA A 277 -5.82 9.69 -6.63
C ALA A 277 -7.25 10.15 -6.23
N ALA A 278 -7.45 11.45 -6.05
CA ALA A 278 -8.78 12.02 -5.77
C ALA A 278 -9.75 11.81 -6.94
N ARG A 279 -9.33 12.10 -8.17
CA ARG A 279 -10.16 11.88 -9.37
C ARG A 279 -10.45 10.40 -9.62
N PHE A 280 -9.50 9.52 -9.35
CA PHE A 280 -9.65 8.08 -9.52
C PHE A 280 -10.81 7.49 -8.70
N ALA A 281 -11.12 8.08 -7.53
CA ALA A 281 -12.20 7.61 -6.66
C ALA A 281 -13.55 7.62 -7.38
N ASP A 282 -13.84 8.69 -8.10
CA ASP A 282 -15.13 8.93 -8.75
C ASP A 282 -15.14 8.55 -10.24
N ALA A 283 -13.98 8.45 -10.87
CA ALA A 283 -13.84 8.16 -12.29
C ALA A 283 -14.51 6.81 -12.71
N PRO A 284 -15.12 6.74 -13.90
CA PRO A 284 -15.56 5.49 -14.51
C PRO A 284 -14.36 4.62 -14.91
N PRO A 285 -14.54 3.31 -15.19
CA PRO A 285 -13.44 2.39 -15.50
C PRO A 285 -12.49 2.82 -16.62
N ASP A 286 -12.97 3.57 -17.60
CA ASP A 286 -12.22 4.04 -18.77
C ASP A 286 -11.40 5.32 -18.52
N GLU A 287 -11.70 6.05 -17.45
CA GLU A 287 -10.99 7.28 -17.03
C GLU A 287 -10.16 7.08 -15.75
N ARG A 288 -10.08 5.84 -15.24
CA ARG A 288 -9.31 5.44 -14.06
C ARG A 288 -7.87 5.09 -14.41
#